data_AF-A0AAE8HVY0-F1
#
_entry.id   AF-A0AAE8HVY0-F1
#
_cell.length_a   1.000
_cell.length_b   1.000
_cell.length_c   1.000
_cell.angle_alpha   90.00
_cell.angle_beta   90.00
_cell.angle_gamma   90.00
#
_symmetry.space_group_name_H-M   'P 1'
#
loop_
_entity.id
_entity.type
_entity.pdbx_description
1 polymer ?
#
loop_
_entity_poly.entity_id
_entity_poly.type
_entity_poly.pdbx_seq_one_letter_code
_entity_poly.pdbx_strand_id
1 'polypeptide(L)'
;MRTYRITGQIFFATAEAFHAAFDFREEGLTGVVIDLQAAHFWDISAINALDRVVLKLRHHGITVDVVGMNEATATMVERIGTHDKPGATFAVGGH
;
A
#
# COMPACT_ATOMS: atom_id res chain seq x y z
N MET A 1 -6.10 19.34 -5.47
CA MET A 1 -5.36 18.39 -4.62
C MET A 1 -6.36 17.68 -3.73
N ARG A 2 -6.35 16.34 -3.72
CA ARG A 2 -7.30 15.48 -2.99
C ARG A 2 -6.57 14.74 -1.88
N THR A 3 -7.19 14.57 -0.71
CA THR A 3 -6.64 13.74 0.36
C THR A 3 -7.53 12.51 0.58
N TYR A 4 -6.95 11.32 0.45
CA TYR A 4 -7.59 10.06 0.79
C TYR A 4 -7.10 9.63 2.17
N ARG A 5 -7.99 9.65 3.16
CA ARG A 5 -7.69 9.15 4.50
C ARG A 5 -8.10 7.69 4.58
N ILE A 6 -7.11 6.83 4.80
CA ILE A 6 -7.31 5.40 4.90
C ILE A 6 -7.31 5.03 6.37
N THR A 7 -8.31 4.25 6.77
CA THR A 7 -8.51 3.84 8.16
C THR A 7 -8.82 2.36 8.25
N GLY A 8 -8.35 1.72 9.32
CA GLY A 8 -8.67 0.32 9.61
C GLY A 8 -7.60 -0.65 9.14
N GLN A 9 -8.00 -1.90 8.87
CA GLN A 9 -7.09 -3.02 8.67
C GLN A 9 -7.03 -3.43 7.19
N ILE A 10 -5.84 -3.39 6.61
CA ILE A 10 -5.59 -3.72 5.21
C ILE A 10 -4.76 -5.00 5.17
N PHE A 11 -5.32 -6.00 4.51
CA PHE A 11 -4.76 -7.32 4.35
C PHE A 11 -5.27 -7.90 3.04
N PHE A 12 -4.79 -9.08 2.67
CA PHE A 12 -5.13 -9.71 1.38
C PHE A 12 -6.63 -9.65 1.01
N ALA A 13 -7.54 -9.92 1.94
CA ALA A 13 -8.98 -9.95 1.63
C ALA A 13 -9.59 -8.55 1.39
N THR A 14 -8.97 -7.48 1.90
CA THR A 14 -9.45 -6.10 1.74
C THR A 14 -8.65 -5.30 0.71
N ALA A 15 -7.57 -5.86 0.16
CA ALA A 15 -6.71 -5.24 -0.84
C ALA A 15 -7.47 -4.79 -2.10
N GLU A 16 -8.44 -5.60 -2.56
CA GLU A 16 -9.23 -5.27 -3.75
C GLU A 16 -10.20 -4.11 -3.48
N ALA A 17 -10.89 -4.14 -2.33
CA ALA A 17 -11.76 -3.06 -1.88
C ALA A 17 -10.99 -1.75 -1.67
N PHE A 18 -9.77 -1.84 -1.13
CA PHE A 18 -8.86 -0.70 -1.00
C PHE A 18 -8.57 -0.07 -2.36
N HIS A 19 -8.21 -0.87 -3.38
CA HIS A 19 -7.97 -0.34 -4.72
C HIS A 19 -9.23 0.28 -5.34
N ALA A 20 -10.39 -0.34 -5.16
CA ALA A 20 -11.66 0.15 -5.70
C ALA A 20 -12.13 1.46 -5.06
N ALA A 21 -11.64 1.80 -3.86
CA ALA A 21 -11.98 3.04 -3.16
C ALA A 21 -11.36 4.31 -3.77
N PHE A 22 -10.37 4.17 -4.65
CA PHE A 22 -9.72 5.29 -5.31
C PHE A 22 -10.41 5.61 -6.64
N ASP A 23 -10.76 6.87 -6.84
CA ASP A 23 -11.17 7.35 -8.15
C ASP A 23 -9.94 7.78 -8.97
N PHE A 24 -9.71 7.08 -10.08
CA PHE A 24 -8.58 7.31 -10.97
C PHE A 24 -8.95 8.14 -12.21
N ARG A 25 -10.21 8.56 -12.33
CA ARG A 25 -10.77 9.21 -13.52
C ARG A 25 -11.15 10.67 -13.28
N GLU A 26 -10.98 11.18 -12.06
CA GLU A 26 -11.24 12.56 -11.70
C GLU A 26 -10.44 13.53 -12.58
N GLU A 27 -11.14 14.15 -13.55
CA GLU A 27 -10.57 15.08 -14.50
C GLU A 27 -10.09 16.36 -13.79
N GLY A 28 -8.88 16.81 -14.10
CA GLY A 28 -8.27 18.00 -13.48
C GLY A 28 -7.59 17.75 -12.13
N LEU A 29 -7.49 16.49 -11.68
CA LEU A 29 -6.77 16.16 -10.46
C LEU A 29 -5.25 16.23 -10.68
N THR A 30 -4.59 17.21 -10.07
CA THR A 30 -3.13 17.41 -10.23
C THR A 30 -2.29 16.73 -9.15
N GLY A 31 -2.90 16.38 -8.02
CA GLY A 31 -2.19 15.80 -6.89
C GLY A 31 -3.09 15.15 -5.86
N VAL A 32 -2.58 14.08 -5.26
CA VAL A 32 -3.23 13.23 -4.27
C VAL A 32 -2.31 13.03 -3.07
N VAL A 33 -2.88 13.17 -1.88
CA VAL A 33 -2.25 12.75 -0.61
C VAL A 33 -2.97 11.51 -0.11
N ILE A 34 -2.22 10.47 0.21
CA ILE A 34 -2.72 9.25 0.82
C ILE A 34 -2.27 9.28 2.29
N ASP A 35 -3.21 9.53 3.20
CA ASP A 35 -2.98 9.51 4.64
C ASP A 35 -3.26 8.11 5.17
N LEU A 36 -2.21 7.47 5.68
CA LEU A 36 -2.24 6.11 6.23
C LEU A 36 -2.08 6.10 7.76
N GLN A 37 -2.11 7.25 8.45
CA GLN A 37 -1.79 7.33 9.87
C GLN A 37 -2.75 6.51 10.76
N ALA A 38 -3.97 6.28 10.28
CA ALA A 38 -4.99 5.47 10.96
C ALA A 38 -5.24 4.11 10.29
N ALA A 39 -4.34 3.69 9.38
CA ALA A 39 -4.39 2.41 8.69
C ALA A 39 -3.33 1.44 9.24
N HIS A 40 -3.62 0.15 9.16
CA HIS A 40 -2.68 -0.92 9.51
C HIS A 40 -2.54 -1.90 8.36
N PHE A 41 -1.31 -2.08 7.87
CA PHE A 41 -0.95 -3.02 6.82
C PHE A 41 -0.40 -4.29 7.46
N TRP A 42 -1.07 -5.41 7.25
CA TRP A 42 -0.76 -6.66 7.94
C TRP A 42 0.12 -7.62 7.13
N ASP A 43 0.13 -7.50 5.80
CA ASP A 43 0.87 -8.38 4.91
C ASP A 43 1.39 -7.67 3.64
N ILE A 44 2.30 -8.33 2.93
CA ILE A 44 2.92 -7.83 1.70
C ILE A 44 1.86 -7.56 0.61
N SER A 45 0.74 -8.30 0.60
CA SER A 45 -0.33 -8.06 -0.37
C SER A 45 -1.00 -6.69 -0.16
N ALA A 46 -1.15 -6.24 1.09
CA ALA A 46 -1.62 -4.89 1.39
C ALA A 46 -0.67 -3.81 0.85
N ILE A 47 0.65 -3.99 1.02
CA ILE A 47 1.66 -3.06 0.49
C ILE A 47 1.61 -3.03 -1.04
N ASN A 48 1.53 -4.21 -1.68
CA ASN A 48 1.39 -4.32 -3.12
C ASN A 48 0.11 -3.63 -3.65
N ALA A 49 -0.98 -3.64 -2.88
CA ALA A 49 -2.20 -2.94 -3.25
C ALA A 49 -1.99 -1.42 -3.26
N LEU A 50 -1.30 -0.87 -2.25
CA LEU A 50 -0.92 0.55 -2.22
C LEU A 50 -0.02 0.91 -3.40
N ASP A 51 1.01 0.10 -3.68
CA ASP A 51 1.93 0.33 -4.79
C ASP A 51 1.18 0.44 -6.13
N ARG A 52 0.25 -0.47 -6.40
CA ARG A 52 -0.59 -0.43 -7.59
C ARG A 52 -1.41 0.85 -7.71
N VAL A 53 -2.00 1.33 -6.61
CA VAL A 53 -2.76 2.59 -6.59
C VAL A 53 -1.85 3.78 -6.91
N VAL A 54 -0.69 3.86 -6.25
CA VAL A 54 0.29 4.93 -6.46
C VAL A 54 0.79 4.94 -7.91
N LEU A 55 1.15 3.78 -8.44
CA LEU A 55 1.61 3.63 -9.82
C LEU A 55 0.54 4.09 -10.82
N LYS A 56 -0.71 3.69 -10.60
CA LYS A 56 -1.83 4.04 -11.47
C LYS A 56 -2.09 5.54 -11.47
N LEU A 57 -2.15 6.17 -10.31
CA LEU A 57 -2.31 7.63 -10.19
C LEU A 57 -1.16 8.36 -10.89
N ARG A 58 0.10 7.93 -10.68
CA ARG A 58 1.26 8.50 -11.36
C ARG A 58 1.21 8.32 -12.88
N HIS A 59 0.71 7.20 -13.37
CA HIS A 59 0.50 6.96 -14.80
C HIS A 59 -0.50 7.94 -15.42
N HIS A 60 -1.49 8.40 -14.65
CA HIS A 60 -2.42 9.46 -15.04
C HIS A 60 -1.83 10.88 -14.92
N GLY A 61 -0.54 11.02 -14.60
CA GLY A 61 0.11 12.33 -14.42
C GLY A 61 -0.20 12.99 -13.08
N ILE A 62 -0.78 12.25 -12.13
CA ILE A 62 -1.18 12.77 -10.82
C ILE A 62 -0.01 12.61 -9.85
N THR A 63 0.40 13.69 -9.19
CA THR A 63 1.44 13.61 -8.17
C THR A 63 0.88 12.93 -6.92
N VAL A 64 1.57 11.92 -6.39
CA VAL A 64 1.11 11.17 -5.21
C VAL A 64 2.10 11.34 -4.07
N ASP A 65 1.59 11.80 -2.94
CA ASP A 65 2.27 11.88 -1.65
C ASP A 65 1.65 10.88 -0.68
N VAL A 66 2.48 10.15 0.08
CA VAL A 66 2.03 9.12 1.02
C VAL A 66 2.53 9.47 2.41
N VAL A 67 1.60 9.66 3.34
CA VAL A 67 1.86 10.07 4.72
C VAL A 67 1.52 8.93 5.67
N GLY A 68 2.35 8.70 6.68
CA GLY A 68 2.08 7.67 7.71
C GLY A 68 2.44 6.23 7.29
N MET A 69 3.17 6.03 6.18
CA MET A 69 3.54 4.70 5.69
C MET A 69 4.34 3.88 6.73
N ASN A 70 5.29 4.52 7.43
CA ASN A 70 6.08 3.85 8.47
C ASN A 70 5.20 3.38 9.63
N GLU A 71 4.27 4.21 10.10
CA GLU A 71 3.33 3.86 11.18
C GLU A 71 2.38 2.74 10.74
N ALA A 72 1.86 2.85 9.51
CA ALA A 72 0.92 1.90 8.96
C ALA A 72 1.52 0.50 8.74
N THR A 73 2.83 0.42 8.47
CA THR A 73 3.56 -0.85 8.25
C THR A 73 4.31 -1.34 9.50
N ALA A 74 4.34 -0.57 10.58
CA ALA A 74 5.10 -0.89 11.80
C ALA A 74 4.79 -2.30 12.32
N THR A 75 3.51 -2.69 12.33
CA THR A 75 3.06 -4.00 12.80
C THR A 75 3.56 -5.16 11.94
N MET A 76 3.78 -4.94 10.64
CA MET A 76 4.35 -5.94 9.74
C MET A 76 5.85 -6.12 9.99
N VAL A 77 6.57 -5.02 10.16
CA VAL A 77 8.02 -5.02 10.45
C VAL A 77 8.29 -5.76 11.77
N GLU A 78 7.44 -5.57 12.78
CA GLU A 78 7.57 -6.29 14.06
C GLU A 78 7.38 -7.81 13.90
N ARG A 79 6.40 -8.25 13.09
CA ARG A 79 6.14 -9.68 12.85
C ARG A 79 7.20 -10.35 11.98
N ILE A 80 7.77 -9.62 11.02
CA ILE A 80 8.89 -10.12 10.21
C ILE A 80 10.18 -10.14 11.06
N GLY A 81 10.41 -9.12 11.88
CA GLY A 81 11.57 -9.02 12.77
C GLY A 81 11.61 -10.07 13.89
N THR A 82 10.47 -10.62 14.30
CA THR A 82 10.38 -11.76 15.24
C THR A 82 10.38 -13.12 14.56
N HIS A 83 10.27 -13.17 13.23
CA HIS A 83 10.40 -14.39 12.42
C HIS A 83 11.65 -14.34 11.53
N ASP A 84 12.82 -14.02 12.10
CA ASP A 84 14.08 -14.55 11.57
C ASP A 84 14.12 -16.05 11.90
N LYS A 85 13.38 -16.85 11.10
CA LYS A 85 13.60 -18.28 10.98
C LYS A 85 14.48 -18.48 9.74
N PRO A 86 15.69 -19.03 9.86
CA PRO A 86 16.53 -19.34 8.71
C PRO A 86 15.87 -20.48 7.94
N GLY A 87 15.33 -20.21 6.76
CA GLY A 87 14.72 -21.28 5.96
C GLY A 87 13.87 -20.91 4.73
N ALA A 88 13.73 -19.63 4.37
CA ALA A 88 13.11 -19.27 3.09
C ALA A 88 14.17 -19.32 1.98
N THR A 89 14.51 -20.52 1.55
CA THR A 89 15.32 -20.75 0.34
C THR A 89 14.58 -20.13 -0.84
N PHE A 90 15.10 -19.02 -1.36
CA PHE A 90 14.72 -18.52 -2.67
C PHE A 90 15.11 -19.58 -3.70
N ALA A 91 14.13 -20.36 -4.17
CA ALA A 91 14.31 -21.19 -5.35
C ALA A 91 14.40 -20.26 -6.57
N VAL A 92 15.62 -19.91 -6.94
CA VAL A 92 15.93 -19.33 -8.24
C VAL A 92 15.77 -20.45 -9.27
N GLY A 93 14.58 -20.55 -9.85
CA GLY A 93 14.31 -21.45 -10.96
C GLY A 93 14.92 -20.89 -12.24
N GLY A 94 16.13 -21.33 -12.57
CA GLY A 94 16.69 -21.25 -13.92
C GLY A 94 16.46 -22.59 -14.65
N HIS A 95 15.83 -22.51 -15.82
CA HIS A 95 16.21 -23.23 -17.04
C HIS A 95 15.43 -22.63 -18.21
#